data_AF-R7T2V6-F1
#
_entry.id   AF-R7T2V6-F1
#
_cell.length_a   1.000
_cell.length_b   1.000
_cell.length_c   1.000
_cell.angle_alpha   90.00
_cell.angle_beta   90.00
_cell.angle_gamma   90.00
#
_symmetry.space_group_name_H-M   'P 1'
#
loop_
_entity.id
_entity.type
_entity.pdbx_description
1 polymer ?
#
loop_
_entity_poly.entity_id
_entity_poly.type
_entity_poly.pdbx_seq_one_letter_code
_entity_poly.pdbx_strand_id
1 'polypeptide(L)'
;MPPPIPSGSEAMSTVDRSMPARAADQLWGYWIPEPALLLGAKDEARQIRYLTNWVRARLIWLYLLRVPGSRACQVGPQLWRTFLNGVPEDPTSTTRNGKRVFAIKNIFGEVVADDQFDPDTDAPVDWHGTQFQRVPETLAPGIIWEVFELGFRYELLALDRYLRPSKSQSRPDETLREDLLANVFPGSWLRAVDTLPSAHSPGLFAALPQRRVSALNAFRMVLMRWPGCPSSITSASPLQFSDSTETVLDLERHLAMFYVDTFFLYSGRAPIVPHLYPL
;
A
#
# COMPACT_ATOMS: atom_id res chain seq x y z
N MET A 1 0.50 -6.35 15.28
CA MET A 1 0.71 -6.56 13.82
C MET A 1 -0.59 -7.10 13.24
N PRO A 2 -1.12 -6.53 12.15
CA PRO A 2 -2.29 -7.10 11.50
C PRO A 2 -1.99 -8.53 11.00
N PRO A 3 -2.90 -9.50 11.16
CA PRO A 3 -2.64 -10.86 10.72
C PRO A 3 -2.52 -10.97 9.20
N PRO A 4 -1.57 -11.76 8.66
CA PRO A 4 -1.48 -11.96 7.21
C PRO A 4 -2.62 -12.84 6.70
N ILE A 5 -2.99 -12.67 5.43
CA ILE A 5 -3.90 -13.59 4.75
C ILE A 5 -3.10 -14.83 4.31
N PRO A 6 -3.58 -16.07 4.58
CA PRO A 6 -2.83 -17.29 4.26
C PRO A 6 -2.36 -17.39 2.80
N SER A 7 -3.24 -17.09 1.84
CA SER A 7 -2.94 -17.08 0.41
C SER A 7 -1.84 -16.08 0.03
N GLY A 8 -1.85 -14.90 0.65
CA GLY A 8 -0.80 -13.89 0.47
C GLY A 8 0.55 -14.37 1.02
N SER A 9 0.57 -14.97 2.22
CA SER A 9 1.79 -15.54 2.80
C SER A 9 2.36 -16.68 1.96
N GLU A 10 1.50 -17.58 1.48
CA GLU A 10 1.87 -18.68 0.61
C GLU A 10 2.48 -18.17 -0.70
N ALA A 11 1.81 -17.23 -1.37
CA ALA A 11 2.31 -16.60 -2.59
C ALA A 11 3.69 -15.95 -2.38
N MET A 12 3.87 -15.19 -1.29
CA MET A 12 5.17 -14.56 -0.96
C MET A 12 6.30 -15.56 -0.69
N SER A 13 5.96 -16.77 -0.22
CA SER A 13 6.92 -17.85 0.06
C SER A 13 7.32 -18.66 -1.17
N THR A 14 6.48 -18.68 -2.21
CA THR A 14 6.64 -19.51 -3.41
C THR A 14 7.17 -18.75 -4.63
N VAL A 15 7.35 -17.42 -4.50
CA VAL A 15 7.93 -16.56 -5.55
C VAL A 15 9.23 -17.14 -6.09
N ASP A 16 9.34 -17.21 -7.42
CA ASP A 16 10.56 -17.61 -8.09
C ASP A 16 11.68 -16.58 -7.89
N ARG A 17 12.74 -17.00 -7.20
CA ARG A 17 13.95 -16.20 -6.92
C ARG A 17 15.18 -16.76 -7.63
N SER A 18 14.99 -17.57 -8.67
CA SER A 18 16.07 -18.17 -9.46
C SER A 18 16.91 -17.12 -10.20
N MET A 19 16.29 -15.99 -10.57
CA MET A 19 16.96 -14.88 -11.23
C MET A 19 17.73 -14.01 -10.23
N PRO A 20 18.89 -13.45 -10.61
CA PRO A 20 19.64 -12.53 -9.76
C PRO A 20 18.78 -11.35 -9.32
N ALA A 21 18.97 -10.92 -8.07
CA ALA A 21 18.33 -9.72 -7.55
C ALA A 21 18.73 -8.51 -8.42
N ARG A 22 17.75 -7.66 -8.71
CA ARG A 22 17.98 -6.43 -9.48
C ARG A 22 18.82 -5.42 -8.69
N ALA A 23 19.55 -4.57 -9.42
CA ALA A 23 20.28 -3.48 -8.79
C ALA A 23 19.32 -2.50 -8.10
N ALA A 24 19.78 -1.83 -7.04
CA ALA A 24 18.92 -1.00 -6.19
C ALA A 24 18.26 0.17 -6.93
N ASP A 25 18.87 0.68 -7.99
CA ASP A 25 18.37 1.74 -8.87
C ASP A 25 17.32 1.25 -9.88
N GLN A 26 17.19 -0.07 -10.06
CA GLN A 26 16.18 -0.71 -10.90
C GLN A 26 14.94 -1.13 -10.11
N LEU A 27 14.98 -1.07 -8.78
CA LEU A 27 13.87 -1.41 -7.91
C LEU A 27 12.82 -0.31 -7.90
N TRP A 28 11.55 -0.69 -7.93
CA TRP A 28 10.48 0.29 -7.73
C TRP A 28 10.50 0.82 -6.31
N GLY A 29 10.33 2.14 -6.18
CA GLY A 29 10.10 2.76 -4.89
C GLY A 29 8.73 2.42 -4.31
N TYR A 30 8.45 3.00 -3.15
CA TYR A 30 7.20 2.85 -2.44
C TYR A 30 6.41 4.17 -2.50
N TRP A 31 5.11 4.08 -2.78
CA TRP A 31 4.20 5.24 -2.79
C TRP A 31 3.68 5.54 -1.39
N ILE A 32 3.64 4.52 -0.53
CA ILE A 32 3.22 4.53 0.87
C ILE A 32 4.37 3.89 1.66
N PRO A 33 4.67 4.27 2.92
CA PRO A 33 5.74 3.64 3.66
C PRO A 33 5.66 2.11 3.64
N GLU A 34 6.79 1.44 3.47
CA GLU A 34 6.85 -0.01 3.59
C GLU A 34 6.41 -0.42 5.01
N PRO A 35 5.40 -1.30 5.17
CA PRO A 35 4.89 -1.67 6.49
C PRO A 35 5.95 -2.27 7.42
N ALA A 36 6.96 -2.95 6.87
CA ALA A 36 8.08 -3.49 7.63
C ALA A 36 8.91 -2.40 8.35
N LEU A 37 8.92 -1.16 7.85
CA LEU A 37 9.58 -0.04 8.55
C LEU A 37 8.86 0.31 9.85
N LEU A 38 7.54 0.17 9.89
CA LEU A 38 6.71 0.44 11.05
C LEU A 38 6.77 -0.73 12.05
N LEU A 39 6.81 -1.97 11.55
CA LEU A 39 6.89 -3.17 12.37
C LEU A 39 8.29 -3.46 12.93
N GLY A 40 9.34 -3.13 12.18
CA GLY A 40 10.73 -3.51 12.48
C GLY A 40 11.43 -2.63 13.53
N ALA A 41 10.75 -1.63 14.09
CA ALA A 41 11.31 -0.81 15.15
C ALA A 41 11.38 -1.62 16.46
N LYS A 42 12.60 -1.98 16.88
CA LYS A 42 12.85 -2.70 18.14
C LYS A 42 12.55 -1.87 19.40
N ASP A 43 12.45 -0.56 19.23
CA ASP A 43 12.14 0.42 20.28
C ASP A 43 10.69 0.88 20.07
N GLU A 44 9.86 0.66 21.08
CA GLU A 44 8.45 1.04 21.09
C GLU A 44 8.28 2.56 20.89
N ALA A 45 9.13 3.37 21.53
CA ALA A 45 9.08 4.81 21.36
C ALA A 45 9.35 5.22 19.91
N ARG A 46 10.24 4.50 19.22
CA ARG A 46 10.50 4.70 17.79
C ARG A 46 9.33 4.27 16.92
N GLN A 47 8.69 3.14 17.24
CA GLN A 47 7.50 2.69 16.51
C GLN A 47 6.38 3.72 16.62
N ILE A 48 6.09 4.20 17.84
CA ILE A 48 5.09 5.24 18.08
C ILE A 48 5.43 6.52 17.31
N ARG A 49 6.70 6.96 17.33
CA ARG A 49 7.14 8.12 16.52
C ARG A 49 6.86 7.91 15.03
N TYR A 50 7.14 6.73 14.49
CA TYR A 50 6.91 6.44 13.06
C TYR A 50 5.42 6.47 12.71
N LEU A 51 4.59 5.87 13.57
CA LEU A 51 3.14 5.87 13.38
C LEU A 51 2.57 7.28 13.50
N THR A 52 2.95 8.06 14.52
CA THR A 52 2.51 9.45 14.68
C THR A 52 2.91 10.30 13.48
N ASN A 53 4.16 10.24 13.02
CA ASN A 53 4.62 11.03 11.88
C ASN A 53 3.96 10.60 10.57
N TRP A 54 3.66 9.30 10.40
CA TRP A 54 2.84 8.83 9.29
C TRP A 54 1.44 9.44 9.35
N VAL A 55 0.74 9.35 10.49
CA VAL A 55 -0.62 9.89 10.64
C VAL A 55 -0.65 11.39 10.37
N ARG A 56 0.34 12.16 10.87
CA ARG A 56 0.51 13.61 10.58
C ARG A 56 0.60 13.88 9.09
N ALA A 57 1.47 13.15 8.41
CA ALA A 57 1.73 13.33 6.98
C ALA A 57 0.61 12.81 6.08
N ARG A 58 -0.21 11.87 6.57
CA ARG A 58 -1.09 11.01 5.78
C ARG A 58 -2.00 11.78 4.83
N LEU A 59 -2.72 12.78 5.33
CA LEU A 59 -3.71 13.51 4.52
C LEU A 59 -3.04 14.27 3.36
N ILE A 60 -1.99 15.03 3.68
CA ILE A 60 -1.22 15.79 2.67
C ILE A 60 -0.57 14.82 1.69
N TRP A 61 0.06 13.75 2.17
CA TRP A 61 0.70 12.76 1.32
C TRP A 61 -0.27 12.08 0.35
N LEU A 62 -1.45 11.68 0.82
CA LEU A 62 -2.51 11.11 -0.04
C LEU A 62 -3.05 12.13 -1.05
N TYR A 63 -3.08 13.42 -0.70
CA TYR A 63 -3.38 14.49 -1.65
C TYR A 63 -2.28 14.62 -2.72
N LEU A 64 -1.01 14.62 -2.33
CA LEU A 64 0.13 14.69 -3.27
C LEU A 64 0.12 13.55 -4.29
N LEU A 65 -0.29 12.34 -3.90
CA LEU A 65 -0.42 11.20 -4.82
C LEU A 65 -1.49 11.39 -5.90
N ARG A 66 -2.39 12.36 -5.74
CA ARG A 66 -3.44 12.72 -6.71
C ARG A 66 -3.00 13.84 -7.66
N VAL A 67 -1.98 14.61 -7.28
CA VAL A 67 -1.48 15.73 -8.09
C VAL A 67 -0.68 15.20 -9.27
N PRO A 68 -1.05 15.53 -10.53
CA PRO A 68 -0.27 15.14 -11.70
C PRO A 68 1.17 15.66 -11.63
N GLY A 69 2.15 14.81 -11.94
CA GLY A 69 3.57 15.17 -11.89
C GLY A 69 4.21 15.09 -10.50
N SER A 70 3.46 14.65 -9.47
CA SER A 70 4.01 14.43 -8.13
C SER A 70 5.12 13.39 -8.12
N ARG A 71 6.16 13.66 -7.32
CA ARG A 71 7.31 12.77 -7.11
C ARG A 71 7.06 11.71 -6.04
N ALA A 72 5.87 11.70 -5.43
CA ALA A 72 5.47 10.80 -4.35
C ALA A 72 5.27 9.33 -4.79
N CYS A 73 5.74 8.93 -5.97
CA CYS A 73 5.53 7.59 -6.54
C CYS A 73 6.79 6.70 -6.52
N GLN A 74 7.96 7.19 -6.10
CA GLN A 74 9.20 6.41 -6.11
C GLN A 74 10.10 6.72 -4.90
N VAL A 75 9.57 6.52 -3.69
CA VAL A 75 10.34 6.78 -2.47
C VAL A 75 11.02 5.51 -1.96
N GLY A 76 12.35 5.54 -1.82
CA GLY A 76 13.11 4.41 -1.28
C GLY A 76 12.90 4.20 0.23
N PRO A 77 13.03 2.97 0.75
CA PRO A 77 12.81 2.65 2.17
C PRO A 77 13.61 3.51 3.15
N GLN A 78 14.85 3.83 2.77
CA GLN A 78 15.73 4.66 3.59
C GLN A 78 15.24 6.12 3.67
N LEU A 79 14.64 6.68 2.61
CA LEU A 79 14.07 8.03 2.67
C LEU A 79 12.84 8.06 3.57
N TRP A 80 11.94 7.09 3.39
CA TRP A 80 10.81 6.87 4.29
C TRP A 80 11.24 6.76 5.76
N ARG A 81 12.25 5.94 6.04
CA ARG A 81 12.75 5.75 7.41
C ARG A 81 13.25 7.03 8.06
N THR A 82 13.91 7.93 7.31
CA THR A 82 14.32 9.22 7.91
C THR A 82 13.13 10.16 8.06
N PHE A 83 12.27 10.28 7.05
CA PHE A 83 11.07 11.11 7.17
C PHE A 83 10.23 10.73 8.41
N LEU A 84 9.94 9.44 8.57
CA LEU A 84 9.17 8.93 9.71
C LEU A 84 9.87 9.12 11.07
N ASN A 85 11.20 9.27 11.06
CA ASN A 85 11.98 9.51 12.29
C ASN A 85 12.07 11.00 12.67
N GLY A 86 11.54 11.90 11.86
CA GLY A 86 11.70 13.35 11.99
C GLY A 86 12.52 13.94 10.85
N VAL A 87 12.14 15.14 10.40
CA VAL A 87 12.82 15.84 9.29
C VAL A 87 14.05 16.54 9.85
N PRO A 88 15.27 16.31 9.33
CA PRO A 88 16.45 17.00 9.81
C PRO A 88 16.39 18.50 9.45
N GLU A 89 16.69 19.37 10.42
CA GLU A 89 16.61 20.83 10.26
C GLU A 89 17.63 21.35 9.24
N ASP A 90 18.86 20.80 9.23
CA ASP A 90 20.01 21.47 8.62
C ASP A 90 20.57 20.73 7.37
N PRO A 91 20.48 21.32 6.16
CA PRO A 91 21.02 20.75 4.92
C PRO A 91 22.52 21.04 4.71
N THR A 92 23.19 21.66 5.67
CA THR A 92 24.53 22.24 5.53
C THR A 92 25.65 21.19 5.56
N SER A 93 25.69 20.28 4.59
CA SER A 93 26.95 19.61 4.26
C SER A 93 26.97 18.99 2.85
N THR A 94 28.12 19.02 2.20
CA THR A 94 28.44 18.22 1.01
C THR A 94 28.52 16.71 1.29
N THR A 95 28.22 16.28 2.53
CA THR A 95 28.29 14.89 2.97
C THR A 95 27.12 14.06 2.45
N ARG A 96 27.23 12.73 2.56
CA ARG A 96 26.13 11.79 2.28
C ARG A 96 24.85 12.14 3.06
N ASN A 97 24.97 12.76 4.24
CA ASN A 97 23.82 13.18 5.03
C ASN A 97 23.13 14.40 4.41
N GLY A 98 23.87 15.43 3.99
CA GLY A 98 23.27 16.61 3.35
C GLY A 98 22.58 16.30 2.02
N LYS A 99 23.15 15.41 1.19
CA LYS A 99 22.47 14.90 -0.03
C LYS A 99 21.12 14.25 0.29
N ARG A 100 21.03 13.55 1.43
CA ARG A 100 19.80 12.88 1.87
C ARG A 100 18.76 13.86 2.39
N VAL A 101 19.17 14.87 3.16
CA VAL A 101 18.28 15.95 3.61
C VAL A 101 17.69 16.69 2.40
N PHE A 102 18.52 16.99 1.40
CA PHE A 102 18.05 17.58 0.15
C PHE A 102 17.02 16.70 -0.56
N ALA A 103 17.28 15.39 -0.69
CA ALA A 103 16.33 14.45 -1.30
C ALA A 103 14.99 14.39 -0.54
N ILE A 104 15.03 14.47 0.80
CA ILE A 104 13.82 14.51 1.63
C ILE A 104 13.06 15.81 1.39
N LYS A 105 13.70 16.98 1.45
CA LYS A 105 13.04 18.27 1.15
C LYS A 105 12.49 18.31 -0.28
N ASN A 106 13.15 17.65 -1.23
CA ASN A 106 12.72 17.62 -2.61
C ASN A 106 11.51 16.70 -2.89
N ILE A 107 11.24 15.73 -2.00
CA ILE A 107 10.14 14.76 -2.15
C ILE A 107 9.00 15.08 -1.17
N PHE A 108 9.34 15.39 0.07
CA PHE A 108 8.42 15.67 1.17
C PHE A 108 8.26 17.16 1.42
N GLY A 109 8.88 18.04 0.63
CA GLY A 109 8.88 19.48 0.87
C GLY A 109 7.49 20.07 1.00
N GLU A 110 6.53 19.61 0.19
CA GLU A 110 5.13 20.05 0.29
C GLU A 110 4.46 19.58 1.58
N VAL A 111 4.84 18.42 2.12
CA VAL A 111 4.38 17.99 3.46
C VAL A 111 5.04 18.83 4.54
N VAL A 112 6.35 19.06 4.44
CA VAL A 112 7.13 19.77 5.46
C VAL A 112 6.82 21.27 5.49
N ALA A 113 6.40 21.85 4.38
CA ALA A 113 6.02 23.26 4.28
C ALA A 113 4.56 23.52 4.69
N ASP A 114 3.77 22.48 4.94
CA ASP A 114 2.40 22.63 5.40
C ASP A 114 2.39 22.98 6.88
N ASP A 115 1.70 24.07 7.25
CA ASP A 115 1.62 24.55 8.63
C ASP A 115 0.98 23.52 9.60
N GLN A 116 0.27 22.51 9.08
CA GLN A 116 -0.30 21.42 9.87
C GLN A 116 0.69 20.28 10.13
N PHE A 117 1.83 20.25 9.43
CA PHE A 117 2.89 19.27 9.66
C PHE A 117 4.02 19.89 10.47
N ASP A 118 4.00 19.64 11.78
CA ASP A 118 5.12 19.90 12.65
C ASP A 118 5.56 18.55 13.29
N PRO A 119 6.78 18.05 13.02
CA PRO A 119 7.25 16.81 13.61
C PRO A 119 7.53 16.94 15.12
N ASP A 120 7.77 18.16 15.62
CA ASP A 120 8.14 18.44 17.01
C ASP A 120 6.99 19.03 17.83
N THR A 121 5.82 19.27 17.20
CA THR A 121 4.60 19.68 17.91
C THR A 121 4.01 18.58 18.78
N ASP A 122 3.39 18.98 19.88
CA ASP A 122 2.47 18.16 20.68
C ASP A 122 0.99 18.35 20.27
N ALA A 123 0.73 19.00 19.13
CA ALA A 123 -0.62 19.14 18.60
C ALA A 123 -1.27 17.76 18.35
N PRO A 124 -2.55 17.57 18.72
CA PRO A 124 -3.30 16.37 18.39
C PRO A 124 -3.41 16.16 16.87
N VAL A 125 -3.33 14.90 16.46
CA VAL A 125 -3.50 14.47 15.07
C VAL A 125 -4.80 13.69 14.94
N ASP A 126 -5.47 13.79 13.79
CA ASP A 126 -6.70 13.06 13.52
C ASP A 126 -6.43 11.78 12.70
N TRP A 127 -6.98 10.67 13.19
CA TRP A 127 -7.05 9.43 12.44
C TRP A 127 -8.45 8.85 12.50
N HIS A 128 -9.18 8.96 11.38
CA HIS A 128 -10.57 8.48 11.23
C HIS A 128 -11.51 9.04 12.31
N GLY A 129 -11.39 10.34 12.62
CA GLY A 129 -12.20 11.02 13.63
C GLY A 129 -11.74 10.80 15.08
N THR A 130 -10.65 10.06 15.29
CA THR A 130 -10.03 9.89 16.61
C THR A 130 -8.81 10.80 16.73
N GLN A 131 -8.82 11.71 17.71
CA GLN A 131 -7.72 12.63 17.95
C GLN A 131 -6.77 12.14 19.05
N PHE A 132 -5.47 12.24 18.82
CA PHE A 132 -4.44 11.90 19.81
C PHE A 132 -3.14 12.65 19.53
N GLN A 133 -2.32 12.91 20.57
CA GLN A 133 -0.99 13.51 20.37
C GLN A 133 0.05 12.47 19.96
N ARG A 134 -0.02 11.30 20.59
CA ARG A 134 0.80 10.12 20.29
C ARG A 134 -0.12 8.93 20.04
N VAL A 135 0.22 8.11 19.05
CA VAL A 135 -0.58 6.94 18.68
C VAL A 135 -0.72 6.01 19.90
N PRO A 136 -1.95 5.74 20.38
CA PRO A 136 -2.19 4.75 21.40
C PRO A 136 -1.84 3.35 20.89
N GLU A 137 -1.32 2.48 21.76
CA GLU A 137 -1.01 1.08 21.43
C GLU A 137 -2.22 0.34 20.85
N THR A 138 -3.44 0.67 21.31
CA THR A 138 -4.69 0.08 20.84
C THR A 138 -5.02 0.44 19.39
N LEU A 139 -4.57 1.60 18.89
CA LEU A 139 -4.80 2.04 17.51
C LEU A 139 -3.67 1.65 16.57
N ALA A 140 -2.47 1.34 17.10
CA ALA A 140 -1.31 1.00 16.29
C ALA A 140 -1.55 -0.16 15.29
N PRO A 141 -2.22 -1.28 15.64
CA PRO A 141 -2.54 -2.33 14.67
C PRO A 141 -3.38 -1.83 13.50
N GLY A 142 -4.38 -0.99 13.76
CA GLY A 142 -5.28 -0.44 12.74
C GLY A 142 -4.56 0.54 11.81
N ILE A 143 -3.67 1.38 12.35
CA ILE A 143 -2.84 2.28 11.53
C ILE A 143 -1.89 1.48 10.65
N ILE A 144 -1.22 0.45 11.21
CA ILE A 144 -0.34 -0.42 10.44
C ILE A 144 -1.12 -1.14 9.34
N TRP A 145 -2.32 -1.62 9.63
CA TRP A 145 -3.20 -2.21 8.63
C TRP A 145 -3.54 -1.21 7.51
N GLU A 146 -3.86 0.05 7.83
CA GLU A 146 -4.12 1.09 6.82
C GLU A 146 -2.90 1.29 5.90
N VAL A 147 -1.68 1.20 6.43
CA VAL A 147 -0.45 1.25 5.62
C VAL A 147 -0.32 0.05 4.68
N PHE A 148 -0.63 -1.16 5.14
CA PHE A 148 -0.71 -2.34 4.26
C PHE A 148 -1.76 -2.14 3.16
N GLU A 149 -2.96 -1.69 3.54
CA GLU A 149 -4.09 -1.53 2.65
C GLU A 149 -3.82 -0.46 1.57
N LEU A 150 -3.32 0.71 1.97
CA LEU A 150 -2.92 1.77 1.04
C LEU A 150 -1.73 1.34 0.17
N GLY A 151 -0.74 0.67 0.77
CA GLY A 151 0.42 0.15 0.04
C GLY A 151 -0.01 -0.79 -1.09
N PHE A 152 -0.86 -1.76 -0.80
CA PHE A 152 -1.43 -2.67 -1.79
C PHE A 152 -2.25 -1.93 -2.87
N ARG A 153 -3.13 -1.00 -2.48
CA ARG A 153 -3.94 -0.19 -3.42
C ARG A 153 -3.07 0.54 -4.45
N TYR A 154 -2.03 1.22 -3.97
CA TYR A 154 -1.15 2.00 -4.83
C TYR A 154 -0.19 1.13 -5.66
N GLU A 155 0.27 0.00 -5.12
CA GLU A 155 1.08 -0.97 -5.88
C GLU A 155 0.27 -1.66 -6.98
N LEU A 156 -0.99 -1.97 -6.72
CA LEU A 156 -1.90 -2.51 -7.72
C LEU A 156 -2.11 -1.50 -8.87
N LEU A 157 -2.33 -0.22 -8.54
CA LEU A 157 -2.44 0.85 -9.53
C LEU A 157 -1.13 1.05 -10.32
N ALA A 158 0.02 1.05 -9.64
CA ALA A 158 1.32 1.22 -10.28
C ALA A 158 1.62 0.08 -11.26
N LEU A 159 1.36 -1.17 -10.83
CA LEU A 159 1.56 -2.34 -11.67
C LEU A 159 0.61 -2.36 -12.86
N ASP A 160 -0.67 -2.04 -12.65
CA ASP A 160 -1.65 -1.99 -13.73
C ASP A 160 -1.29 -0.93 -14.81
N ARG A 161 -0.86 0.27 -14.38
CA ARG A 161 -0.38 1.31 -15.29
C ARG A 161 0.83 0.87 -16.10
N TYR A 162 1.76 0.14 -15.46
CA TYR A 162 2.97 -0.35 -16.11
C TYR A 162 2.65 -1.44 -17.15
N LEU A 163 1.81 -2.41 -16.80
CA LEU A 163 1.46 -3.53 -17.68
C LEU A 163 0.54 -3.13 -18.82
N ARG A 164 -0.26 -2.07 -18.61
CA ARG A 164 -1.23 -1.58 -19.59
C ARG A 164 -1.06 -0.08 -19.77
N PRO A 165 0.03 0.38 -20.42
CA PRO A 165 0.23 1.80 -20.65
C PRO A 165 -0.91 2.38 -21.49
N SER A 166 -1.45 3.54 -21.07
CA SER A 166 -2.46 4.23 -21.89
C SER A 166 -1.79 4.80 -23.15
N LYS A 167 -2.32 4.46 -24.32
CA LYS A 167 -1.81 4.95 -25.62
C LYS A 167 -2.02 6.46 -25.81
N SER A 168 -3.05 7.02 -25.18
CA SER A 168 -3.48 8.41 -25.38
C SER A 168 -3.09 9.31 -24.20
N GLN A 169 -2.66 8.73 -23.05
CA GLN A 169 -2.58 9.42 -21.75
C GLN A 169 -3.83 10.27 -21.45
N SER A 170 -4.97 9.87 -22.01
CA SER A 170 -6.19 10.65 -21.91
C SER A 170 -6.76 10.53 -20.50
N ARG A 171 -7.29 11.64 -19.96
CA ARG A 171 -7.97 11.62 -18.65
C ARG A 171 -9.11 10.57 -18.58
N PRO A 172 -9.94 10.38 -19.63
CA PRO A 172 -10.99 9.36 -19.60
C PRO A 172 -10.47 7.93 -19.42
N ASP A 173 -9.36 7.56 -20.08
CA ASP A 173 -8.79 6.21 -19.96
C ASP A 173 -8.26 5.95 -18.53
N GLU A 174 -7.66 6.96 -17.91
CA GLU A 174 -7.18 6.87 -16.53
C GLU A 174 -8.34 6.74 -15.54
N THR A 175 -9.41 7.51 -15.71
CA THR A 175 -10.62 7.40 -14.89
C THR A 175 -11.22 6.00 -14.97
N LEU A 176 -11.39 5.45 -16.17
CA LEU A 176 -11.92 4.08 -16.34
C LEU A 176 -11.03 3.01 -15.71
N ARG A 177 -9.70 3.20 -15.72
CA ARG A 177 -8.75 2.33 -15.03
C ARG A 177 -8.94 2.40 -13.52
N GLU A 178 -8.99 3.60 -12.97
CA GLU A 178 -9.16 3.81 -11.54
C GLU A 178 -10.51 3.28 -11.05
N ASP A 179 -11.59 3.47 -11.80
CA ASP A 179 -12.91 2.91 -11.49
C ASP A 179 -12.90 1.37 -11.44
N LEU A 180 -12.20 0.71 -12.38
CA LEU A 180 -12.05 -0.74 -12.37
C LEU A 180 -11.31 -1.22 -11.11
N LEU A 181 -10.18 -0.58 -10.80
CA LEU A 181 -9.34 -0.92 -9.65
C LEU A 181 -10.05 -0.62 -8.33
N ALA A 182 -10.81 0.46 -8.27
CA ALA A 182 -11.59 0.89 -7.13
C ALA A 182 -12.59 -0.19 -6.68
N ASN A 183 -13.20 -0.93 -7.61
CA ASN A 183 -14.16 -2.00 -7.30
C ASN A 183 -13.57 -3.15 -6.45
N VAL A 184 -12.24 -3.28 -6.37
CA VAL A 184 -11.58 -4.25 -5.48
C VAL A 184 -11.76 -3.86 -4.00
N PHE A 185 -11.96 -2.57 -3.73
CA PHE A 185 -11.93 -2.00 -2.40
C PHE A 185 -13.34 -1.57 -1.96
N PRO A 186 -13.66 -1.65 -0.65
CA PRO A 186 -14.96 -1.20 -0.16
C PRO A 186 -15.18 0.29 -0.44
N GLY A 187 -16.42 0.63 -0.81
CA GLY A 187 -16.81 2.00 -1.14
C GLY A 187 -16.18 2.55 -2.42
N SER A 188 -15.51 1.71 -3.23
CA SER A 188 -14.83 2.11 -4.46
C SER A 188 -13.76 3.19 -4.22
N TRP A 189 -13.08 3.14 -3.07
CA TRP A 189 -12.04 4.10 -2.69
C TRP A 189 -10.65 3.61 -3.06
N LEU A 190 -10.16 3.83 -4.29
CA LEU A 190 -8.82 3.36 -4.65
C LEU A 190 -7.69 4.07 -3.89
N ARG A 191 -7.82 5.38 -3.66
CA ARG A 191 -6.69 6.25 -3.27
C ARG A 191 -6.65 6.64 -1.80
N ALA A 192 -7.58 6.13 -1.00
CA ALA A 192 -7.69 6.40 0.43
C ALA A 192 -8.48 5.28 1.11
N VAL A 193 -8.28 5.12 2.42
CA VAL A 193 -9.24 4.40 3.28
C VAL A 193 -10.16 5.46 3.85
N ASP A 194 -11.43 5.43 3.44
CA ASP A 194 -12.44 6.42 3.83
C ASP A 194 -13.13 6.04 5.15
N THR A 195 -13.47 4.76 5.31
CA THR A 195 -14.10 4.22 6.52
C THR A 195 -13.34 2.98 6.99
N LEU A 196 -13.08 2.90 8.30
CA LEU A 196 -12.46 1.71 8.89
C LEU A 196 -13.41 0.49 8.82
N PRO A 197 -12.87 -0.71 8.51
CA PRO A 197 -13.66 -1.93 8.53
C PRO A 197 -14.28 -2.25 9.89
N SER A 198 -15.42 -2.92 9.86
CA SER A 198 -16.05 -3.61 10.99
C SER A 198 -15.96 -5.12 10.82
N ALA A 199 -16.34 -5.90 11.84
CA ALA A 199 -16.46 -7.36 11.76
C ALA A 199 -17.37 -7.86 10.62
N HIS A 200 -18.27 -7.00 10.14
CA HIS A 200 -19.21 -7.32 9.08
C HIS A 200 -18.86 -6.67 7.74
N SER A 201 -17.76 -5.94 7.64
CA SER A 201 -17.39 -5.27 6.39
C SER A 201 -16.89 -6.29 5.35
N PRO A 202 -17.41 -6.26 4.10
CA PRO A 202 -16.84 -7.03 3.01
C PRO A 202 -15.53 -6.40 2.54
N GLY A 203 -14.65 -7.21 1.95
CA GLY A 203 -13.33 -6.77 1.45
C GLY A 203 -12.27 -7.86 1.60
N LEU A 204 -11.12 -7.68 0.95
CA LEU A 204 -10.01 -8.66 1.02
C LEU A 204 -9.51 -8.89 2.46
N PHE A 205 -9.57 -7.86 3.30
CA PHE A 205 -9.19 -7.91 4.72
C PHE A 205 -10.14 -8.74 5.61
N ALA A 206 -11.28 -9.20 5.11
CA ALA A 206 -12.29 -9.86 5.93
C ALA A 206 -11.80 -11.22 6.43
N ALA A 207 -12.03 -11.56 7.71
CA ALA A 207 -11.63 -12.87 8.24
C ALA A 207 -12.41 -14.03 7.60
N LEU A 208 -13.70 -13.83 7.34
CA LEU A 208 -14.57 -14.82 6.71
C LEU A 208 -14.39 -14.83 5.18
N PRO A 209 -14.00 -15.94 4.55
CA PRO A 209 -13.76 -16.01 3.10
C PRO A 209 -14.95 -15.55 2.25
N GLN A 210 -16.18 -15.88 2.66
CA GLN A 210 -17.41 -15.48 1.96
C GLN A 210 -17.56 -13.95 1.85
N ARG A 211 -17.02 -13.18 2.81
CA ARG A 211 -17.04 -11.71 2.78
C ARG A 211 -16.01 -11.12 1.80
N ARG A 212 -15.12 -11.93 1.26
CA ARG A 212 -14.12 -11.53 0.26
C ARG A 212 -14.63 -11.68 -1.18
N VAL A 213 -15.70 -12.43 -1.42
CA VAL A 213 -16.20 -12.83 -2.75
C VAL A 213 -16.28 -11.67 -3.74
N SER A 214 -16.95 -10.57 -3.37
CA SER A 214 -17.07 -9.40 -4.26
C SER A 214 -15.72 -8.79 -4.63
N ALA A 215 -14.84 -8.64 -3.63
CA ALA A 215 -13.50 -8.09 -3.82
C ALA A 215 -12.60 -9.02 -4.65
N LEU A 216 -12.69 -10.34 -4.45
CA LEU A 216 -11.95 -11.34 -5.24
C LEU A 216 -12.42 -11.36 -6.70
N ASN A 217 -13.73 -11.27 -6.94
CA ASN A 217 -14.26 -11.17 -8.30
C ASN A 217 -13.79 -9.87 -8.99
N ALA A 218 -13.82 -8.74 -8.29
CA ALA A 218 -13.29 -7.48 -8.83
C ALA A 218 -11.77 -7.56 -9.08
N PHE A 219 -11.02 -8.16 -8.16
CA PHE A 219 -9.58 -8.33 -8.29
C PHE A 219 -9.23 -9.22 -9.49
N ARG A 220 -9.96 -10.33 -9.68
CA ARG A 220 -9.90 -11.18 -10.87
C ARG A 220 -10.10 -10.36 -12.15
N MET A 221 -11.09 -9.48 -12.21
CA MET A 221 -11.34 -8.64 -13.39
C MET A 221 -10.19 -7.69 -13.73
N VAL A 222 -9.42 -7.26 -12.73
CA VAL A 222 -8.18 -6.50 -12.93
C VAL A 222 -7.10 -7.40 -13.52
N LEU A 223 -6.80 -8.52 -12.84
CA LEU A 223 -5.70 -9.43 -13.19
C LEU A 223 -5.87 -10.09 -14.56
N MET A 224 -7.10 -10.42 -14.96
CA MET A 224 -7.40 -11.01 -16.29
C MET A 224 -6.95 -10.15 -17.47
N ARG A 225 -6.78 -8.85 -17.25
CA ARG A 225 -6.37 -7.92 -18.29
C ARG A 225 -4.85 -7.75 -18.35
N TRP A 226 -4.10 -8.40 -17.45
CA TRP A 226 -2.64 -8.37 -17.43
C TRP A 226 -2.07 -9.44 -18.36
N PRO A 227 -0.90 -9.18 -18.99
CA PRO A 227 -0.25 -10.17 -19.83
C PRO A 227 0.16 -11.40 -19.02
N GLY A 228 0.00 -12.59 -19.60
CA GLY A 228 0.40 -13.83 -18.95
C GLY A 228 -0.55 -14.33 -17.85
N CYS A 229 -1.76 -13.76 -17.72
CA CYS A 229 -2.74 -14.24 -16.74
C CYS A 229 -3.12 -15.71 -17.03
N PRO A 230 -2.98 -16.63 -16.05
CA PRO A 230 -3.21 -18.07 -16.24
C PRO A 230 -4.68 -18.41 -16.44
N SER A 231 -4.94 -19.55 -17.09
CA SER A 231 -6.30 -20.05 -17.34
C SER A 231 -7.08 -20.36 -16.07
N SER A 232 -6.40 -20.72 -14.98
CA SER A 232 -7.00 -20.87 -13.65
C SER A 232 -7.69 -19.59 -13.16
N ILE A 233 -7.26 -18.41 -13.63
CA ILE A 233 -7.92 -17.14 -13.35
C ILE A 233 -8.87 -16.78 -14.50
N THR A 234 -8.43 -16.79 -15.76
CA THR A 234 -9.24 -16.29 -16.88
C THR A 234 -10.47 -17.13 -17.18
N SER A 235 -10.39 -18.45 -16.98
CA SER A 235 -11.48 -19.39 -17.26
C SER A 235 -12.34 -19.72 -16.04
N ALA A 236 -11.95 -19.29 -14.84
CA ALA A 236 -12.76 -19.49 -13.64
C ALA A 236 -14.11 -18.75 -13.73
N SER A 237 -15.18 -19.37 -13.27
CA SER A 237 -16.47 -18.70 -13.11
C SER A 237 -16.40 -17.65 -11.98
N PRO A 238 -17.16 -16.54 -12.06
CA PRO A 238 -17.28 -15.60 -10.94
C PRO A 238 -17.81 -16.31 -9.69
N LEU A 239 -17.15 -16.11 -8.57
CA LEU A 239 -17.55 -16.66 -7.27
C LEU A 239 -18.94 -16.16 -6.87
N GLN A 240 -19.72 -17.03 -6.25
CA GLN A 240 -21.01 -16.74 -5.63
C GLN A 240 -20.87 -16.78 -4.10
N PHE A 241 -21.75 -16.07 -3.39
CA PHE A 241 -21.75 -16.11 -1.91
C PHE A 241 -22.10 -17.48 -1.34
N SER A 242 -22.76 -18.33 -2.13
CA SER A 242 -23.11 -19.72 -1.80
C SER A 242 -21.98 -20.71 -2.06
N ASP A 243 -20.86 -20.28 -2.66
CA ASP A 243 -19.74 -21.17 -2.94
C ASP A 243 -19.08 -21.65 -1.64
N SER A 244 -18.52 -22.86 -1.71
CA SER A 244 -17.79 -23.44 -0.59
C SER A 244 -16.58 -22.59 -0.20
N THR A 245 -16.21 -22.63 1.07
CA THR A 245 -15.01 -21.94 1.57
C THR A 245 -13.76 -22.35 0.80
N GLU A 246 -13.66 -23.64 0.46
CA GLU A 246 -12.57 -24.23 -0.29
C GLU A 246 -12.46 -23.62 -1.69
N THR A 247 -13.60 -23.45 -2.39
CA THR A 247 -13.65 -22.80 -3.71
C THR A 247 -13.19 -21.34 -3.65
N VAL A 248 -13.65 -20.59 -2.64
CA VAL A 248 -13.27 -19.18 -2.47
C VAL A 248 -11.76 -19.04 -2.20
N LEU A 249 -11.24 -19.87 -1.29
CA LEU A 249 -9.82 -19.85 -0.92
C LEU A 249 -8.92 -20.34 -2.06
N ASP A 250 -9.35 -21.31 -2.87
CA ASP A 250 -8.57 -21.77 -4.02
C ASP A 250 -8.45 -20.68 -5.10
N LEU A 251 -9.52 -19.96 -5.42
CA LEU A 251 -9.42 -18.82 -6.34
C LEU A 251 -8.55 -17.71 -5.73
N GLU A 252 -8.71 -17.39 -4.44
CA GLU A 252 -7.89 -16.38 -3.76
C GLU A 252 -6.40 -16.72 -3.85
N ARG A 253 -6.03 -17.99 -3.66
CA ARG A 253 -4.64 -18.48 -3.79
C ARG A 253 -4.11 -18.23 -5.20
N HIS A 254 -4.86 -18.59 -6.25
CA HIS A 254 -4.44 -18.35 -7.63
C HIS A 254 -4.25 -16.85 -7.94
N LEU A 255 -5.18 -15.99 -7.48
CA LEU A 255 -5.09 -14.54 -7.66
C LEU A 255 -3.86 -13.97 -6.93
N ALA A 256 -3.63 -14.38 -5.68
CA ALA A 256 -2.50 -13.95 -4.88
C ALA A 256 -1.16 -14.35 -5.51
N MET A 257 -1.01 -15.61 -5.92
CA MET A 257 0.21 -16.10 -6.59
C MET A 257 0.51 -15.29 -7.86
N PHE A 258 -0.47 -15.14 -8.75
CA PHE A 258 -0.26 -14.41 -9.99
C PHE A 258 0.08 -12.93 -9.74
N TYR A 259 -0.60 -12.26 -8.79
CA TYR A 259 -0.26 -10.89 -8.41
C TYR A 259 1.17 -10.77 -7.90
N VAL A 260 1.55 -11.65 -6.96
CA VAL A 260 2.86 -11.57 -6.31
C VAL A 260 3.99 -11.84 -7.30
N ASP A 261 3.88 -12.89 -8.11
CA ASP A 261 4.87 -13.22 -9.13
C ASP A 261 5.01 -12.10 -10.16
N THR A 262 3.88 -11.58 -10.63
CA THR A 262 3.87 -10.47 -11.60
C THR A 262 4.50 -9.21 -10.99
N PHE A 263 4.14 -8.84 -9.77
CA PHE A 263 4.71 -7.67 -9.12
C PHE A 263 6.21 -7.84 -8.90
N PHE A 264 6.66 -8.98 -8.38
CA PHE A 264 8.07 -9.25 -8.16
C PHE A 264 8.86 -9.18 -9.48
N LEU A 265 8.31 -9.81 -10.53
CA LEU A 265 8.91 -9.82 -11.86
C LEU A 265 9.10 -8.40 -12.41
N TYR A 266 8.17 -7.47 -12.24
CA TYR A 266 8.29 -6.14 -12.84
C TYR A 266 8.90 -5.07 -11.93
N SER A 267 8.66 -5.15 -10.62
CA SER A 267 9.16 -4.19 -9.63
C SER A 267 10.57 -4.50 -9.12
N GLY A 268 10.99 -5.77 -9.18
CA GLY A 268 12.24 -6.25 -8.61
C GLY A 268 12.21 -6.45 -7.08
N ARG A 269 11.08 -6.21 -6.42
CA ARG A 269 10.93 -6.37 -4.96
C ARG A 269 9.65 -7.08 -4.58
N ALA A 270 9.57 -7.50 -3.32
CA ALA A 270 8.36 -8.10 -2.77
C ALA A 270 7.21 -7.06 -2.76
N PRO A 271 5.99 -7.44 -3.17
CA PRO A 271 4.81 -6.58 -3.03
C PRO A 271 4.34 -6.48 -1.58
N ILE A 272 3.51 -5.46 -1.34
CA ILE A 272 2.65 -5.36 -0.17
C ILE A 272 1.37 -6.14 -0.48
N VAL A 273 1.07 -7.17 0.32
CA VAL A 273 -0.13 -7.99 0.17
C VAL A 273 -1.22 -7.57 1.18
N PRO A 274 -2.52 -7.79 0.87
CA PRO A 274 -3.60 -7.50 1.80
C PRO A 274 -3.44 -8.28 3.12
N HIS A 275 -3.86 -7.66 4.23
CA HIS A 275 -3.83 -8.24 5.56
C HIS A 275 -5.23 -8.22 6.18
N LEU A 276 -5.47 -9.12 7.13
CA LEU A 276 -6.71 -9.12 7.90
C LEU A 276 -6.81 -7.86 8.75
N TYR A 277 -8.01 -7.29 8.83
CA TYR A 277 -8.25 -6.15 9.70
C TYR A 277 -8.16 -6.59 11.18
N PRO A 278 -7.36 -5.92 12.03
CA PRO A 278 -7.24 -6.28 13.44
C PRO A 278 -8.48 -5.81 14.21
N LEU A 279 -9.37 -6.76 14.52
CA LEU A 279 -10.55 -6.58 15.36
C LEU A 279 -10.32 -7.13 16.77
#